data_AF-A0A1I5CWA4-F1
#
_entry.id   AF-A0A1I5CWA4-F1
#
_cell.length_a   1.000
_cell.length_b   1.000
_cell.length_c   1.000
_cell.angle_alpha   90.00
_cell.angle_beta   90.00
_cell.angle_gamma   90.00
#
_symmetry.space_group_name_H-M   'P 1'
#
loop_
_entity.id
_entity.type
_entity.pdbx_description
1 polymer ?
#
loop_
_entity_poly.entity_id
_entity_poly.type
_entity_poly.pdbx_seq_one_letter_code
_entity_poly.pdbx_strand_id
1 'polypeptide(L)'
;MDATKFVSAIVFFLAVILWGAFGLALLLRQGDLDDVWSWFRGQAFLLQAIEFVIFLPWALALWIWTTDWALWIRLILLAGLAWASLYLLFPWRGN
;
A
#
# COMPACT_ATOMS: atom_id res chain seq x y z
N MET A 1 21.03 -14.94 -13.25
CA MET A 1 20.10 -14.41 -12.23
C MET A 1 18.84 -15.24 -12.33
N ASP A 2 18.46 -15.92 -11.25
CA ASP A 2 17.32 -16.84 -11.25
C ASP A 2 16.02 -16.06 -11.51
N ALA A 3 15.14 -16.56 -12.38
CA ALA A 3 13.92 -15.86 -12.78
C ALA A 3 13.08 -15.41 -11.57
N THR A 4 13.03 -16.22 -10.51
CA THR A 4 12.37 -15.90 -9.25
C THR A 4 12.93 -14.64 -8.59
N LYS A 5 14.27 -14.53 -8.49
CA LYS A 5 14.95 -13.37 -7.88
C LYS A 5 14.69 -12.09 -8.68
N PHE A 6 14.61 -12.21 -10.01
CA PHE A 6 14.26 -11.09 -10.89
C PHE A 6 12.82 -10.62 -10.69
N VAL A 7 11.86 -11.53 -10.65
CA VAL A 7 10.45 -11.20 -10.38
C VAL A 7 10.29 -10.59 -8.99
N SER A 8 10.91 -11.16 -7.95
CA SER A 8 10.87 -10.59 -6.59
C SER A 8 11.46 -9.17 -6.54
N ALA A 9 12.56 -8.93 -7.26
CA ALA A 9 13.14 -7.59 -7.34
C ALA A 9 12.16 -6.59 -8.00
N ILE A 10 11.51 -6.98 -9.11
CA ILE A 10 10.50 -6.13 -9.76
C ILE A 10 9.35 -5.82 -8.81
N VAL A 11 8.77 -6.82 -8.16
CA VAL A 11 7.66 -6.65 -7.21
C VAL A 11 8.08 -5.71 -6.06
N PHE A 12 9.29 -5.88 -5.54
CA PHE A 12 9.82 -4.99 -4.52
C PHE A 12 9.93 -3.55 -4.99
N PHE A 13 10.49 -3.30 -6.18
CA PHE A 13 10.61 -1.93 -6.71
C PHE A 13 9.24 -1.30 -6.98
N LEU A 14 8.28 -2.07 -7.51
CA LEU A 14 6.90 -1.61 -7.66
C LEU A 14 6.29 -1.24 -6.30
N ALA A 15 6.51 -2.05 -5.26
CA ALA A 15 6.02 -1.75 -3.93
C ALA A 15 6.65 -0.48 -3.35
N VAL A 16 7.96 -0.27 -3.54
CA VAL A 16 8.66 0.96 -3.14
C VAL A 16 8.08 2.19 -3.84
N ILE A 17 7.83 2.09 -5.15
CA ILE A 17 7.23 3.18 -5.93
C ILE A 17 5.81 3.48 -5.43
N LEU A 18 4.98 2.47 -5.21
CA LEU A 18 3.62 2.66 -4.71
C LEU A 18 3.61 3.31 -3.31
N TRP A 19 4.47 2.86 -2.39
CA TRP A 19 4.60 3.50 -1.08
C TRP A 19 5.15 4.92 -1.16
N GLY A 20 6.10 5.18 -2.06
CA GLY A 20 6.58 6.52 -2.34
C GLY A 20 5.48 7.43 -2.85
N ALA A 21 4.66 6.96 -3.81
CA ALA A 21 3.51 7.69 -4.32
C ALA A 21 2.46 7.95 -3.23
N PHE A 22 2.14 6.95 -2.40
CA PHE A 22 1.24 7.10 -1.26
C PHE A 22 1.76 8.15 -0.27
N GLY A 23 3.05 8.07 0.11
CA GLY A 23 3.67 9.02 1.02
C GLY A 23 3.71 10.45 0.47
N LEU A 24 3.97 10.61 -0.83
CA LEU A 24 3.92 11.92 -1.48
C LEU A 24 2.51 12.49 -1.51
N ALA A 25 1.49 11.68 -1.84
CA ALA A 25 0.10 12.08 -1.79
C ALA A 25 -0.32 12.46 -0.36
N LEU A 26 0.10 11.69 0.65
CA LEU A 26 -0.15 11.99 2.06
C LEU A 26 0.39 13.36 2.50
N LEU A 27 1.54 13.76 1.98
CA LEU A 27 2.19 15.02 2.37
C LEU A 27 1.70 16.22 1.56
N LEU A 28 1.39 16.02 0.28
CA LEU A 28 1.14 17.11 -0.67
C LEU A 28 -0.32 17.23 -1.11
N ARG A 29 -1.08 16.12 -1.08
CA ARG A 29 -2.40 15.98 -1.72
C ARG A 29 -3.28 14.96 -0.98
N GLN A 30 -3.58 15.24 0.29
CA GLN A 30 -4.35 14.32 1.12
C GLN A 30 -5.74 13.99 0.53
N GLY A 31 -6.38 14.96 -0.13
CA GLY A 31 -7.67 14.75 -0.81
C GLY A 31 -7.62 13.70 -1.92
N ASP A 32 -6.48 13.54 -2.61
CA ASP A 32 -6.32 12.50 -3.64
C ASP A 32 -6.46 11.10 -3.02
N LEU A 33 -6.02 10.90 -1.77
CA LEU A 33 -6.14 9.61 -1.08
C LEU A 33 -7.61 9.31 -0.73
N ASP A 34 -8.36 10.32 -0.34
CA ASP A 34 -9.79 10.18 -0.02
C ASP A 34 -10.59 9.87 -1.29
N ASP A 35 -10.25 10.52 -2.41
CA ASP A 35 -10.85 10.27 -3.72
C ASP A 35 -10.57 8.84 -4.21
N VAL A 36 -9.33 8.36 -4.09
CA VAL A 36 -8.95 6.98 -4.44
C VAL A 36 -9.71 5.98 -3.56
N TRP A 37 -9.83 6.24 -2.26
CA TRP A 37 -10.61 5.38 -1.37
C TRP A 37 -12.10 5.37 -1.71
N SER A 38 -12.68 6.53 -2.00
CA SER A 38 -14.08 6.66 -2.44
C SER A 38 -14.33 5.89 -3.75
N TRP A 39 -13.44 6.04 -4.73
CA TRP A 39 -13.50 5.28 -5.99
C TRP A 39 -13.43 3.76 -5.75
N PHE A 40 -12.48 3.30 -4.94
CA PHE A 40 -12.34 1.89 -4.56
C PHE A 40 -13.60 1.35 -3.85
N ARG A 41 -14.24 2.17 -3.00
CA ARG A 41 -15.49 1.82 -2.30
C ARG A 41 -16.72 1.82 -3.21
N GLY A 42 -16.66 2.50 -4.35
CA GLY A 42 -17.75 2.58 -5.33
C GLY A 42 -17.76 1.44 -6.37
N GLN A 43 -16.75 0.57 -6.37
CA GLN A 43 -16.66 -0.54 -7.32
C GLN A 43 -17.63 -1.70 -7.00
N ALA A 44 -17.82 -2.60 -7.97
CA ALA A 44 -18.50 -3.87 -7.75
C ALA A 44 -17.72 -4.74 -6.73
N PHE A 45 -18.44 -5.42 -5.84
CA PHE A 45 -17.86 -6.18 -4.73
C PHE A 45 -16.79 -7.19 -5.16
N LEU A 46 -16.98 -7.87 -6.30
CA LEU A 46 -16.01 -8.84 -6.79
C LEU A 46 -14.68 -8.18 -7.19
N LEU A 47 -14.74 -7.05 -7.91
CA LEU A 47 -13.55 -6.31 -8.30
C LEU A 47 -12.83 -5.75 -7.07
N GLN A 48 -13.60 -5.16 -6.15
CA GLN A 48 -13.10 -4.65 -4.89
C GLN A 48 -12.38 -5.74 -4.08
N ALA A 49 -12.94 -6.95 -4.01
CA ALA A 49 -12.33 -8.07 -3.29
C ALA A 49 -11.00 -8.51 -3.94
N ILE A 50 -10.94 -8.58 -5.27
CA ILE A 50 -9.71 -8.92 -6.01
C ILE A 50 -8.63 -7.87 -5.77
N GLU A 51 -8.96 -6.59 -5.96
CA GLU A 51 -8.04 -5.48 -5.73
C GLU A 51 -7.57 -5.43 -4.27
N PHE A 52 -8.47 -5.69 -3.32
CA PHE A 52 -8.13 -5.75 -1.91
C PHE A 52 -7.09 -6.83 -1.61
N VAL A 53 -7.20 -8.03 -2.21
CA VAL A 53 -6.21 -9.10 -1.99
C VAL A 53 -4.87 -8.77 -2.64
N ILE A 54 -4.88 -8.24 -3.87
CA ILE A 54 -3.66 -7.91 -4.61
C ILE A 54 -2.90 -6.74 -3.96
N PHE A 55 -3.64 -5.70 -3.56
CA PHE A 55 -3.09 -4.46 -3.02
C PHE A 55 -3.33 -4.33 -1.52
N LEU A 56 -3.40 -5.45 -0.80
CA LEU A 56 -3.77 -5.50 0.62
C LEU A 56 -3.05 -4.46 1.51
N PRO A 57 -1.72 -4.26 1.41
CA PRO A 57 -1.04 -3.25 2.21
C PRO A 57 -1.52 -1.82 1.92
N TRP A 58 -1.78 -1.50 0.65
CA TRP A 58 -2.23 -0.16 0.25
C TRP A 58 -3.72 0.07 0.48
N ALA A 59 -4.55 -0.96 0.30
CA ALA A 59 -5.97 -0.90 0.66
C ALA A 59 -6.14 -0.68 2.16
N LEU A 60 -5.34 -1.36 3.00
CA LEU A 60 -5.28 -1.10 4.44
C LEU A 60 -4.75 0.30 4.76
N ALA A 61 -3.75 0.80 4.02
CA ALA A 61 -3.22 2.14 4.21
C ALA A 61 -4.28 3.22 3.93
N LEU A 62 -5.03 3.09 2.84
CA LEU A 62 -6.15 3.97 2.51
C LEU A 62 -7.25 3.89 3.58
N TRP A 63 -7.60 2.68 4.03
CA TRP A 63 -8.56 2.52 5.12
C TRP A 63 -8.10 3.20 6.41
N ILE A 64 -6.85 2.97 6.85
CA ILE A 64 -6.26 3.62 8.03
C ILE A 64 -6.32 5.15 7.89
N TRP A 65 -5.98 5.67 6.71
CA TRP A 65 -5.98 7.10 6.45
C TRP A 65 -7.38 7.72 6.60
N THR A 66 -8.41 7.02 6.15
CA THR A 66 -9.82 7.47 6.19
C THR A 66 -10.55 7.22 7.50
N THR A 67 -9.98 6.48 8.45
CA THR A 67 -10.55 6.33 9.81
C THR A 67 -10.51 7.65 10.58
N ASP A 68 -11.35 7.84 11.60
CA ASP A 68 -11.34 9.04 12.45
C ASP A 68 -10.31 9.02 13.60
N TRP A 69 -9.30 8.15 13.54
CA TRP A 69 -8.29 8.05 14.59
C TRP A 69 -7.43 9.30 14.71
N ALA A 70 -6.77 9.50 15.86
CA ALA A 70 -5.80 10.58 16.01
C ALA A 70 -4.70 10.48 14.95
N LEU A 71 -4.28 11.61 14.38
CA LEU A 71 -3.34 11.67 13.25
C LEU A 71 -2.05 10.86 13.54
N TRP A 72 -1.48 11.00 14.72
CA TRP A 72 -0.25 10.31 15.11
C TRP A 72 -0.41 8.77 15.10
N ILE A 73 -1.59 8.26 15.45
CA ILE A 73 -1.90 6.81 15.41
C ILE A 73 -1.89 6.35 13.95
N ARG A 74 -2.57 7.08 13.06
CA ARG A 74 -2.59 6.75 11.62
C ARG A 74 -1.17 6.72 11.05
N LEU A 75 -0.36 7.74 11.34
CA LEU A 75 1.02 7.84 10.84
C LEU A 75 1.90 6.68 11.33
N ILE A 76 1.80 6.28 12.60
CA ILE A 76 2.54 5.13 13.13
C ILE A 76 2.11 3.84 12.44
N LEU A 77 0.81 3.62 12.27
CA LEU A 77 0.29 2.43 11.59
C LEU A 77 0.70 2.38 10.12
N LEU A 78 0.63 3.52 9.42
CA LEU A 78 1.07 3.65 8.03
C LEU A 78 2.56 3.36 7.88
N ALA A 79 3.40 3.93 8.75
CA ALA A 79 4.83 3.69 8.74
C ALA A 79 5.16 2.21 9.04
N GLY A 80 4.48 1.62 10.03
CA GLY A 80 4.63 0.21 10.37
C GLY A 80 4.20 -0.72 9.23
N LEU A 81 3.11 -0.39 8.54
CA LEU A 81 2.58 -1.17 7.42
C LEU A 81 3.48 -1.07 6.17
N ALA A 82 3.99 0.13 5.87
CA ALA A 82 4.98 0.34 4.83
C ALA A 82 6.26 -0.46 5.12
N TRP A 83 6.78 -0.36 6.34
CA TRP A 83 7.94 -1.12 6.77
C TRP A 83 7.72 -2.64 6.66
N ALA A 84 6.62 -3.15 7.23
CA ALA A 84 6.33 -4.58 7.25
C ALA A 84 6.15 -5.14 5.83
N SER A 85 5.43 -4.44 4.96
CA SER A 85 5.21 -4.89 3.57
C SER A 85 6.48 -4.85 2.74
N LEU A 86 7.29 -3.80 2.84
CA LEU A 86 8.60 -3.74 2.16
C LEU A 86 9.56 -4.81 2.67
N TYR A 87 9.56 -5.07 3.99
CA TYR A 87 10.35 -6.15 4.59
C TYR A 87 9.89 -7.54 4.16
N LEU A 88 8.57 -7.74 3.95
CA LEU A 88 8.01 -8.99 3.42
C LEU A 88 8.36 -9.21 1.94
N LEU A 89 8.32 -8.15 1.13
CA LEU A 89 8.60 -8.22 -0.30
C LEU A 89 10.09 -8.13 -0.64
N PHE A 90 10.97 -8.00 0.36
CA PHE A 90 12.40 -7.84 0.16
C PHE A 90 12.98 -9.07 -0.58
N PRO A 91 13.66 -8.88 -1.74
CA PRO A 91 13.93 -9.98 -2.68
C PRO A 91 14.94 -11.02 -2.16
N TRP A 92 15.62 -10.73 -1.06
CA TRP A 92 16.65 -11.57 -0.46
C TRP A 92 16.15 -12.34 0.78
N ARG A 93 14.87 -12.22 1.13
CA ARG A 93 14.29 -12.88 2.31
C ARG A 93 13.96 -14.36 2.09
N GLY A 94 13.71 -14.75 0.84
CA GLY A 94 13.50 -16.15 0.47
C GLY A 94 14.82 -16.85 0.20
N ASN A 95 15.45 -17.41 1.25
CA ASN A 95 16.48 -18.44 1.13
C ASN A 95 15.82 -19.82 1.19
#